data_AF-A0A1B1A335-F1
#
_entry.id   AF-A0A1B1A335-F1
#
_cell.length_a   1.000
_cell.length_b   1.000
_cell.length_c   1.000
_cell.angle_alpha   90.00
_cell.angle_beta   90.00
_cell.angle_gamma   90.00
#
_symmetry.space_group_name_H-M   'P 1'
#
loop_
_entity.id
_entity.type
_entity.pdbx_description
1 polymer ?
#
loop_
_entity_poly.entity_id
_entity_poly.type
_entity_poly.pdbx_seq_one_letter_code
_entity_poly.pdbx_strand_id
1 'polypeptide(L)'
;MFGDNLRSLAREYPSISELSRRLGINRTQFNRYLSGESFPRPDVLDRICNFFEVDARILLAPVETLDRPEGSALHSDYLKDFIDAGLMRVTEDVFPTGFYRFTRRSFISDESYVLGIVHVKRIDGVTYVRGYEPRAGMRYQGLSTHGPSREYRGYMTCHEDGVAFVLSRRNTLTYSFNYLARVSAAENSLWTGYVARTIRESESGERVLRMIYEYLGNDVSTAIAAARGCGFTTAPEIIPFHRRLLQLGTPFK
;
A
#
# COMPACT_ATOMS: atom_id res chain seq x y z
N MET A 1 -3.77 23.43 20.62
CA MET A 1 -3.41 22.81 19.33
C MET A 1 -2.46 23.70 18.53
N PHE A 2 -2.92 24.66 17.72
CA PHE A 2 -2.03 25.45 16.86
C PHE A 2 -0.87 26.14 17.59
N GLY A 3 -1.13 26.82 18.72
CA GLY A 3 -0.09 27.46 19.52
C GLY A 3 0.92 26.47 20.14
N ASP A 4 0.46 25.25 20.49
CA ASP A 4 1.34 24.17 20.98
C ASP A 4 2.28 23.68 19.87
N ASN A 5 1.73 23.49 18.67
CA ASN A 5 2.49 23.11 17.47
C ASN A 5 3.55 24.14 17.12
N LEU A 6 3.18 25.43 17.09
CA LEU A 6 4.13 26.52 16.85
C LEU A 6 5.22 26.59 17.94
N ARG A 7 4.88 26.32 19.20
CA ARG A 7 5.88 26.25 20.29
C ARG A 7 6.85 25.09 20.11
N SER A 8 6.36 23.94 19.62
CA SER A 8 7.20 22.78 19.31
C SER A 8 8.20 23.13 18.20
N LEU A 9 7.69 23.63 17.07
CA LEU A 9 8.49 24.06 15.90
C LEU A 9 9.47 25.20 16.22
N ALA A 10 9.08 26.14 17.09
CA ALA A 10 9.92 27.28 17.44
C ALA A 10 11.17 26.91 18.27
N ARG A 11 11.25 25.70 18.84
CA ARG A 11 12.39 25.25 19.65
C ARG A 11 13.69 25.11 18.85
N GLU A 12 13.59 24.86 17.55
CA GLU A 12 14.74 24.73 16.65
C GLU A 12 15.40 26.08 16.31
N TYR A 13 14.79 27.18 16.75
CA TYR A 13 15.23 28.53 16.44
C TYR A 13 15.80 29.23 17.68
N PRO A 14 16.86 30.05 17.54
CA PRO A 14 17.50 30.72 18.68
C PRO A 14 16.59 31.68 19.46
N SER A 15 15.61 32.31 18.81
CA SER A 15 14.64 33.17 19.47
C SER A 15 13.36 33.39 18.66
N ILE A 16 12.27 33.72 19.37
CA ILE A 16 10.99 34.09 18.74
C ILE A 16 11.11 35.36 17.88
N SER A 17 11.97 36.30 18.26
CA SER A 17 12.23 37.52 17.48
C SER A 17 12.83 37.21 16.12
N GLU A 18 13.81 36.31 16.08
CA GLU A 18 14.43 35.88 14.84
C GLU A 18 13.45 35.10 13.97
N LEU A 19 12.72 34.15 14.56
CA LEU A 19 11.72 33.35 13.87
C LEU A 19 10.63 34.22 13.24
N SER A 20 10.11 35.20 13.98
CA SER A 20 9.11 36.16 13.49
C SER A 20 9.62 36.95 12.27
N ARG A 21 10.90 37.35 12.29
CA ARG A 21 11.54 38.04 11.17
C ARG A 21 11.66 37.15 9.94
N ARG A 22 12.09 35.89 10.11
CA ARG A 22 12.20 34.91 9.02
C ARG A 22 10.84 34.58 8.40
N LEU A 23 9.80 34.45 9.22
CA LEU A 23 8.42 34.26 8.77
C LEU A 23 7.80 35.52 8.13
N GLY A 24 8.41 36.69 8.29
CA GLY A 24 7.83 37.96 7.84
C GLY A 24 6.52 38.29 8.58
N ILE A 25 6.40 37.90 9.85
CA ILE A 25 5.23 38.15 10.71
C ILE A 25 5.66 39.08 11.84
N ASN A 26 4.81 40.05 12.19
CA ASN A 26 5.05 40.91 13.33
C ASN A 26 5.18 40.08 14.62
N ARG A 27 6.22 40.29 15.42
CA ARG A 27 6.48 39.53 16.66
C ARG A 27 5.29 39.50 17.63
N THR A 28 4.60 40.63 17.80
CA THR A 28 3.41 40.72 18.66
C THR A 28 2.25 39.88 18.09
N GLN A 29 2.12 39.81 16.76
CA GLN A 29 1.14 38.96 16.11
C GLN A 29 1.51 37.47 16.26
N PHE A 30 2.79 37.12 16.07
CA PHE A 30 3.26 35.75 16.22
C PHE A 30 3.13 35.24 17.67
N ASN A 31 3.39 36.09 18.67
CA ASN A 31 3.15 35.76 20.08
C ASN A 31 1.67 35.46 20.36
N ARG A 32 0.74 36.19 19.74
CA ARG A 32 -0.69 35.90 19.84
C ARG A 32 -1.08 34.57 19.20
N TYR A 33 -0.32 34.07 18.23
CA TYR A 33 -0.51 32.72 17.69
C TYR A 33 0.03 31.65 18.65
N LEU A 34 1.21 31.88 19.26
CA LEU A 34 1.82 30.97 20.24
C LEU A 34 0.96 30.81 21.52
N SER A 35 0.30 31.88 21.96
CA SER A 35 -0.63 31.85 23.10
C SER A 35 -2.02 31.32 22.74
N GLY A 36 -2.34 31.19 21.44
CA GLY A 36 -3.66 30.78 20.97
C GLY A 36 -4.74 31.86 21.07
N GLU A 37 -4.37 33.11 21.34
CA GLU A 37 -5.30 34.25 21.38
C GLU A 37 -5.88 34.61 20.01
N SER A 38 -5.21 34.21 18.93
CA SER A 38 -5.69 34.45 17.57
C SER A 38 -5.23 33.36 16.61
N PHE A 39 -5.90 33.29 15.46
CA PHE A 39 -5.53 32.41 14.36
C PHE A 39 -5.05 33.22 13.14
N PRO A 40 -4.10 32.69 12.35
CA PRO A 40 -3.61 33.34 11.15
C PRO A 40 -4.71 33.40 10.08
N ARG A 41 -4.68 34.45 9.26
CA ARG A 41 -5.45 34.51 8.02
C ARG A 41 -4.90 33.49 7.02
N PRO A 42 -5.66 33.06 6.00
CA PRO A 42 -5.23 32.03 5.06
C PRO A 42 -3.86 32.28 4.41
N ASP A 43 -3.56 33.53 4.04
CA ASP A 43 -2.27 33.94 3.45
C ASP A 43 -1.10 33.85 4.44
N VAL A 44 -1.35 34.18 5.71
CA VAL A 44 -0.35 34.07 6.78
C VAL A 44 -0.16 32.61 7.17
N LEU A 45 -1.23 31.83 7.20
CA LEU A 45 -1.20 30.39 7.47
C LEU A 45 -0.39 29.66 6.40
N ASP A 46 -0.67 29.92 5.12
CA ASP A 46 0.07 29.34 4.00
C ASP A 46 1.57 29.63 4.11
N ARG A 47 1.93 30.86 4.47
CA ARG A 47 3.34 31.23 4.71
C ARG A 47 3.97 30.46 5.87
N ILE A 48 3.25 30.29 6.98
CA ILE A 48 3.71 29.50 8.13
C ILE A 48 3.88 28.03 7.71
N CYS A 49 2.90 27.47 7.00
CA CYS A 49 2.92 26.11 6.49
C CYS A 49 4.12 25.88 5.57
N ASN A 50 4.35 26.76 4.59
CA ASN A 50 5.49 26.67 3.67
C ASN A 50 6.84 26.83 4.38
N PHE A 51 6.94 27.71 5.38
CA PHE A 51 8.19 27.91 6.11
C PHE A 51 8.59 26.70 6.96
N PHE A 52 7.63 26.02 7.59
CA PHE A 52 7.86 24.83 8.41
C PHE A 52 7.64 23.51 7.66
N GLU A 53 7.34 23.57 6.36
CA GLU A 53 7.08 22.42 5.49
C GLU A 53 5.93 21.50 5.97
N VAL A 54 4.95 22.09 6.64
CA VAL A 54 3.73 21.42 7.14
C VAL A 54 2.51 21.86 6.34
N ASP A 55 1.36 21.19 6.53
CA ASP A 55 0.09 21.62 5.95
C ASP A 55 -0.87 22.26 6.98
N ALA A 56 -2.01 22.76 6.50
CA ALA A 56 -3.00 23.49 7.31
C ALA A 56 -3.60 22.67 8.47
N ARG A 57 -3.42 21.34 8.50
CA ARG A 57 -3.78 20.50 9.66
C ARG A 57 -2.99 20.86 10.91
N ILE A 58 -1.93 21.68 10.81
CA ILE A 58 -1.26 22.29 11.97
C ILE A 58 -2.22 23.06 12.89
N LEU A 59 -3.38 23.49 12.38
CA LEU A 59 -4.42 24.10 13.22
C LEU A 59 -5.11 23.09 14.16
N LEU A 60 -5.23 21.83 13.73
CA LEU A 60 -6.17 20.86 14.28
C LEU A 60 -5.52 19.60 14.85
N ALA A 61 -4.32 19.23 14.40
CA ALA A 61 -3.62 18.00 14.78
C ALA A 61 -2.21 18.29 15.33
N PRO A 62 -1.63 17.42 16.18
CA PRO A 62 -0.27 17.58 16.70
C PRO A 62 0.76 17.60 15.57
N VAL A 63 1.72 18.52 15.60
CA VAL A 63 2.70 18.71 14.51
C VAL A 63 3.59 17.49 14.27
N GLU A 64 3.82 16.69 15.30
CA GLU A 64 4.57 15.43 15.21
C GLU A 64 3.85 14.36 14.38
N THR A 65 2.55 14.55 14.11
CA THR A 65 1.77 13.69 13.21
C THR A 65 1.64 14.27 11.80
N LEU A 66 2.17 15.48 11.59
CA LEU A 66 2.06 16.26 10.35
C LEU A 66 3.26 16.12 9.44
N ASP A 67 4.17 15.18 9.72
CA ASP A 67 5.23 14.80 8.79
C ASP A 67 4.61 14.64 7.39
N ARG A 68 4.85 15.65 6.55
CA ARG A 68 4.99 15.44 5.12
C ARG A 68 6.39 14.84 5.03
N PRO A 69 6.55 13.51 4.89
CA PRO A 69 7.83 13.03 4.43
C PRO A 69 8.10 13.77 3.12
N GLU A 70 9.15 14.58 3.08
CA GLU A 70 9.68 15.14 1.85
C GLU A 70 9.70 14.01 0.82
N GLY A 71 8.92 14.16 -0.25
CA GLY A 71 8.82 13.14 -1.28
C GLY A 71 8.01 11.89 -0.92
N SER A 72 6.76 12.04 -0.48
CA SER A 72 5.76 11.01 -0.78
C SER A 72 5.62 10.91 -2.31
N ALA A 73 6.45 10.09 -2.94
CA ALA A 73 6.55 10.01 -4.40
C ALA A 73 5.19 9.69 -5.07
N LEU A 74 4.32 8.96 -4.37
CA LEU A 74 2.97 8.62 -4.82
C LEU A 74 1.97 9.78 -4.76
N HIS A 75 2.21 10.79 -3.91
CA HIS A 75 1.34 11.95 -3.74
C HIS A 75 2.05 13.27 -4.07
N SER A 76 3.02 13.21 -4.99
CA SER A 76 3.69 14.40 -5.51
C SER A 76 2.80 15.15 -6.51
N ASP A 77 2.87 16.48 -6.51
CA ASP A 77 2.13 17.31 -7.48
C ASP A 77 2.47 16.94 -8.94
N TYR A 78 3.67 16.41 -9.18
CA TYR A 78 4.11 15.96 -10.50
C TYR A 78 3.28 14.79 -11.06
N LEU A 79 2.87 13.84 -10.20
CA LEU A 79 2.12 12.64 -10.63
C LEU A 79 0.62 12.72 -10.34
N LYS A 80 0.19 13.76 -9.63
CA LYS A 80 -1.19 13.95 -9.17
C LYS A 80 -2.23 13.68 -10.25
N ASP A 81 -2.13 14.36 -11.39
CA ASP A 81 -3.12 14.24 -12.48
C ASP A 81 -2.98 12.95 -13.31
N PHE A 82 -1.94 12.15 -13.07
CA PHE A 82 -1.66 10.92 -13.83
C PHE A 82 -1.98 9.64 -13.06
N ILE A 83 -1.84 9.66 -11.73
CA ILE A 83 -1.92 8.45 -10.90
C ILE A 83 -3.11 8.51 -9.92
N ASP A 84 -3.47 9.69 -9.41
CA ASP A 84 -4.48 9.81 -8.35
C ASP A 84 -5.86 9.30 -8.80
N ALA A 85 -6.23 9.56 -10.05
CA ALA A 85 -7.49 9.06 -10.60
C ALA A 85 -7.56 7.53 -10.53
N GLY A 86 -6.47 6.83 -10.81
CA GLY A 86 -6.38 5.37 -10.69
C GLY A 86 -6.41 4.92 -9.23
N LEU A 87 -5.68 5.59 -8.34
CA LEU A 87 -5.64 5.27 -6.91
C LEU A 87 -7.02 5.39 -6.24
N MET A 88 -7.73 6.48 -6.52
CA MET A 88 -9.00 6.83 -5.87
C MET A 88 -10.21 6.07 -6.43
N ARG A 89 -10.09 5.46 -7.61
CA ARG A 89 -11.18 4.70 -8.26
C ARG A 89 -11.27 3.23 -7.84
N VAL A 90 -10.34 2.74 -7.02
CA VAL A 90 -10.44 1.39 -6.44
C VAL A 90 -11.43 1.41 -5.26
N THR A 91 -12.72 1.41 -5.58
CA THR A 91 -13.82 1.42 -4.60
C THR A 91 -14.07 0.04 -3.98
N GLU A 92 -14.94 -0.03 -2.97
CA GLU A 92 -15.39 -1.31 -2.38
C GLU A 92 -16.05 -2.23 -3.42
N ASP A 93 -16.75 -1.66 -4.40
CA ASP A 93 -17.37 -2.43 -5.49
C ASP A 93 -16.34 -2.95 -6.51
N VAL A 94 -15.17 -2.32 -6.63
CA VAL A 94 -14.10 -2.79 -7.52
C VAL A 94 -13.27 -3.87 -6.82
N PHE A 95 -12.79 -3.56 -5.62
CA PHE A 95 -11.96 -4.45 -4.81
C PHE A 95 -12.25 -4.24 -3.30
N PRO A 96 -13.11 -5.08 -2.69
CA PRO A 96 -13.53 -4.94 -1.31
C PRO A 96 -12.38 -4.95 -0.29
N THR A 97 -12.54 -4.21 0.80
CA THR A 97 -11.72 -4.34 2.01
C THR A 97 -11.95 -5.72 2.65
N GLY A 98 -10.87 -6.35 3.10
CA GLY A 98 -10.93 -7.63 3.84
C GLY A 98 -9.83 -8.61 3.45
N PHE A 99 -10.07 -9.88 3.74
CA PHE A 99 -9.13 -10.96 3.50
C PHE A 99 -9.33 -11.59 2.13
N TYR A 100 -8.22 -11.92 1.49
CA TYR A 100 -8.23 -12.64 0.23
C TYR A 100 -7.30 -13.83 0.31
N ARG A 101 -7.77 -14.96 -0.24
CA ARG A 101 -6.92 -16.11 -0.56
C ARG A 101 -6.43 -15.95 -1.98
N PHE A 102 -5.13 -16.15 -2.21
CA PHE A 102 -4.60 -16.24 -3.55
C PHE A 102 -4.01 -17.60 -3.85
N THR A 103 -4.12 -18.01 -5.11
CA THR A 103 -3.49 -19.22 -5.64
C THR A 103 -2.74 -18.89 -6.92
N ARG A 104 -1.51 -19.39 -7.05
CA ARG A 104 -0.73 -19.32 -8.29
C ARG A 104 0.26 -20.48 -8.37
N ARG A 105 0.83 -20.71 -9.55
CA ARG A 105 2.01 -21.59 -9.70
C ARG A 105 3.19 -21.01 -8.91
N SER A 106 4.08 -21.88 -8.41
CA SER A 106 5.32 -21.47 -7.77
C SER A 106 6.31 -20.95 -8.82
N PHE A 107 7.12 -19.96 -8.43
CA PHE A 107 8.26 -19.50 -9.24
C PHE A 107 9.52 -20.37 -9.03
N ILE A 108 9.43 -21.38 -8.15
CA ILE A 108 10.54 -22.24 -7.76
C ILE A 108 10.46 -23.60 -8.46
N SER A 109 9.24 -24.14 -8.58
CA SER A 109 9.02 -25.46 -9.17
C SER A 109 7.70 -25.47 -9.92
N ASP A 110 7.80 -26.02 -11.13
CA ASP A 110 6.74 -26.15 -12.12
C ASP A 110 5.59 -27.06 -11.69
N GLU A 111 5.81 -27.92 -10.71
CA GLU A 111 4.86 -28.90 -10.19
C GLU A 111 4.17 -28.44 -8.91
N SER A 112 4.63 -27.32 -8.34
CA SER A 112 4.15 -26.80 -7.07
C SER A 112 3.39 -25.49 -7.23
N TYR A 113 2.43 -25.28 -6.35
CA TYR A 113 1.58 -24.10 -6.31
C TYR A 113 1.72 -23.41 -4.96
N VAL A 114 1.43 -22.12 -4.92
CA VAL A 114 1.47 -21.31 -3.72
C VAL A 114 0.06 -20.90 -3.36
N LEU A 115 -0.35 -21.26 -2.15
CA LEU A 115 -1.52 -20.71 -1.49
C LEU A 115 -1.08 -19.68 -0.46
N GLY A 116 -1.67 -18.49 -0.51
CA GLY A 116 -1.39 -17.45 0.46
C GLY A 116 -2.63 -16.64 0.82
N ILE A 117 -2.49 -15.83 1.87
CA ILE A 117 -3.52 -14.89 2.32
C ILE A 117 -2.93 -13.48 2.27
N VAL A 118 -3.72 -12.54 1.79
CA VAL A 118 -3.46 -11.12 1.92
C VAL A 118 -4.63 -10.43 2.62
N HIS A 119 -4.34 -9.28 3.20
CA HIS A 119 -5.34 -8.38 3.75
C HIS A 119 -5.31 -7.07 2.97
N VAL A 120 -6.47 -6.66 2.48
CA VAL A 120 -6.69 -5.41 1.76
C VAL A 120 -7.37 -4.43 2.70
N LYS A 121 -6.85 -3.21 2.76
CA LYS A 121 -7.41 -2.11 3.55
C LYS A 121 -7.36 -0.81 2.77
N ARG A 122 -8.29 0.09 3.05
CA ARG A 122 -8.33 1.42 2.46
C ARG A 122 -7.97 2.47 3.51
N ILE A 123 -7.08 3.39 3.15
CA ILE A 123 -6.67 4.52 4.00
C ILE A 123 -6.64 5.74 3.09
N ASP A 124 -7.38 6.78 3.47
CA ASP A 124 -7.46 8.05 2.74
C ASP A 124 -7.77 7.88 1.25
N GLY A 125 -8.69 6.97 0.93
CA GLY A 125 -9.11 6.65 -0.45
C GLY A 125 -8.19 5.70 -1.20
N VAL A 126 -6.95 5.49 -0.75
CA VAL A 126 -5.98 4.58 -1.39
C VAL A 126 -6.16 3.15 -0.88
N THR A 127 -6.20 2.20 -1.80
CA THR A 127 -6.33 0.76 -1.49
C THR A 127 -4.95 0.13 -1.33
N TYR A 128 -4.67 -0.40 -0.14
CA TYR A 128 -3.43 -1.07 0.20
C TYR A 128 -3.62 -2.56 0.39
N VAL A 129 -2.60 -3.32 0.04
CA VAL A 129 -2.55 -4.76 0.26
C VAL A 129 -1.34 -5.10 1.12
N ARG A 130 -1.53 -6.05 2.03
CA ARG A 130 -0.49 -6.59 2.90
C ARG A 130 -0.56 -8.10 2.87
N GLY A 131 0.59 -8.75 2.74
CA GLY A 131 0.67 -10.19 2.85
C GLY A 131 2.01 -10.66 3.37
N TYR A 132 2.14 -11.98 3.45
CA TYR A 132 3.36 -12.64 3.90
C TYR A 132 3.70 -13.78 2.95
N GLU A 133 4.96 -13.84 2.53
CA GLU A 133 5.48 -14.98 1.78
C GLU A 133 5.32 -16.27 2.59
N PRO A 134 5.05 -17.46 2.04
CA PRO A 134 4.89 -18.68 2.84
C PRO A 134 6.18 -19.12 3.56
N ARG A 135 6.06 -19.76 4.74
CA ARG A 135 7.25 -20.14 5.54
C ARG A 135 8.12 -21.16 4.83
N ALA A 136 7.47 -22.09 4.12
CA ALA A 136 8.14 -23.07 3.29
C ALA A 136 8.99 -22.41 2.19
N GLY A 137 8.46 -21.37 1.52
CA GLY A 137 9.20 -20.62 0.50
C GLY A 137 10.44 -19.92 1.05
N MET A 138 10.34 -19.31 2.23
CA MET A 138 11.51 -18.70 2.89
C MET A 138 12.56 -19.74 3.27
N ARG A 139 12.14 -20.87 3.87
CA ARG A 139 13.05 -21.97 4.24
C ARG A 139 13.77 -22.54 3.03
N TYR A 140 13.07 -22.73 1.93
CA TYR A 140 13.64 -23.23 0.68
C TYR A 140 14.77 -22.33 0.17
N GLN A 141 14.65 -21.01 0.34
CA GLN A 141 15.67 -20.04 -0.05
C GLN A 141 16.73 -19.77 1.05
N GLY A 142 16.69 -20.50 2.17
CA GLY A 142 17.57 -20.25 3.31
C GLY A 142 17.34 -18.90 4.02
N LEU A 143 16.17 -18.29 3.83
CA LEU A 143 15.83 -16.98 4.37
C LEU A 143 15.09 -17.08 5.71
N SER A 144 15.16 -15.99 6.49
CA SER A 144 14.47 -15.90 7.79
C SER A 144 12.96 -16.08 7.65
N THR A 145 12.39 -16.93 8.52
CA THR A 145 10.94 -17.16 8.62
C THR A 145 10.22 -16.22 9.59
N HIS A 146 10.93 -15.21 10.10
CA HIS A 146 10.38 -14.21 11.00
C HIS A 146 9.34 -13.32 10.29
N GLY A 147 8.28 -12.91 10.99
CA GLY A 147 7.15 -12.20 10.37
C GLY A 147 7.56 -10.98 9.53
N PRO A 148 8.28 -10.00 10.11
CA PRO A 148 8.81 -8.83 9.42
C PRO A 148 9.62 -9.12 8.13
N SER A 149 10.40 -10.21 8.07
CA SER A 149 11.21 -10.53 6.88
C SER A 149 10.41 -11.13 5.72
N ARG A 150 9.18 -11.57 6.00
CA ARG A 150 8.25 -12.17 5.04
C ARG A 150 7.21 -11.19 4.52
N GLU A 151 7.05 -10.07 5.23
CA GLU A 151 6.01 -9.08 4.97
C GLU A 151 6.27 -8.37 3.65
N TYR A 152 5.24 -8.31 2.82
CA TYR A 152 5.18 -7.42 1.66
C TYR A 152 3.95 -6.53 1.74
N ARG A 153 4.06 -5.35 1.15
CA ARG A 153 2.98 -4.36 1.06
C ARG A 153 2.94 -3.73 -0.32
N GLY A 154 1.78 -3.22 -0.69
CA GLY A 154 1.57 -2.55 -1.96
C GLY A 154 0.35 -1.65 -1.95
N TYR A 155 0.18 -0.91 -3.04
CA TYR A 155 -1.00 -0.09 -3.32
C TYR A 155 -1.62 -0.54 -4.64
N MET A 156 -2.92 -0.33 -4.80
CA MET A 156 -3.67 -0.67 -6.00
C MET A 156 -4.10 0.58 -6.76
N THR A 157 -4.15 0.45 -8.08
CA THR A 157 -4.69 1.43 -9.00
C THR A 157 -5.78 0.75 -9.82
N CYS A 158 -6.83 1.49 -10.16
CA CYS A 158 -7.89 1.04 -11.06
C CYS A 158 -7.40 1.08 -12.50
N HIS A 159 -7.66 0.01 -13.25
CA HIS A 159 -7.39 -0.15 -14.68
C HIS A 159 -8.69 -0.57 -15.37
N GLU A 160 -8.74 -0.51 -16.69
CA GLU A 160 -9.98 -0.64 -17.49
C GLU A 160 -10.98 -1.66 -16.96
N ASP A 161 -10.61 -2.94 -16.88
CA ASP A 161 -11.46 -4.04 -16.42
C ASP A 161 -11.05 -4.63 -15.06
N GLY A 162 -10.17 -3.96 -14.32
CA GLY A 162 -9.60 -4.54 -13.10
C GLY A 162 -8.74 -3.59 -12.26
N VAL A 163 -7.80 -4.17 -11.52
CA VAL A 163 -6.84 -3.46 -10.70
C VAL A 163 -5.43 -3.92 -11.02
N ALA A 164 -4.50 -2.97 -11.06
CA ALA A 164 -3.08 -3.26 -11.07
C ALA A 164 -2.43 -2.78 -9.78
N PHE A 165 -1.47 -3.55 -9.29
CA PHE A 165 -0.80 -3.22 -8.04
C PHE A 165 0.64 -3.72 -8.00
N VAL A 166 1.47 -2.92 -7.34
CA VAL A 166 2.87 -3.23 -7.10
C VAL A 166 3.03 -3.69 -5.65
N LEU A 167 3.66 -4.84 -5.44
CA LEU A 167 4.03 -5.34 -4.11
C LEU A 167 5.55 -5.18 -3.92
N SER A 168 5.94 -4.72 -2.73
CA SER A 168 7.33 -4.60 -2.31
C SER A 168 7.56 -5.30 -0.98
N ARG A 169 8.74 -5.89 -0.80
CA ARG A 169 9.20 -6.37 0.50
C ARG A 169 9.98 -5.29 1.23
N ARG A 170 9.85 -5.30 2.56
CA ARG A 170 10.53 -4.33 3.44
C ARG A 170 12.04 -4.28 3.17
N ASN A 171 12.55 -3.07 2.92
CA ASN A 171 13.97 -2.79 2.71
C ASN A 171 14.62 -3.62 1.59
N THR A 172 13.88 -3.92 0.53
CA THR A 172 14.43 -4.60 -0.65
C THR A 172 14.04 -3.86 -1.93
N LEU A 173 14.79 -4.12 -3.01
CA LEU A 173 14.46 -3.65 -4.36
C LEU A 173 13.67 -4.70 -5.16
N THR A 174 13.12 -5.72 -4.49
CA THR A 174 12.33 -6.75 -5.17
C THR A 174 10.88 -6.35 -5.18
N TYR A 175 10.36 -6.17 -6.39
CA TYR A 175 8.96 -5.83 -6.63
C TYR A 175 8.28 -6.92 -7.46
N SER A 176 6.96 -7.03 -7.30
CA SER A 176 6.12 -7.70 -8.28
C SER A 176 5.06 -6.73 -8.78
N PHE A 177 4.78 -6.80 -10.08
CA PHE A 177 3.61 -6.18 -10.67
C PHE A 177 2.51 -7.24 -10.76
N ASN A 178 1.28 -6.86 -10.46
CA ASN A 178 0.13 -7.77 -10.47
C ASN A 178 -1.02 -7.07 -11.18
N TYR A 179 -1.77 -7.84 -11.96
CA TYR A 179 -3.02 -7.41 -12.57
C TYR A 179 -4.10 -8.43 -12.22
N LEU A 180 -5.29 -7.94 -11.83
CA LEU A 180 -6.45 -8.77 -11.49
C LEU A 180 -7.75 -8.12 -11.97
N ALA A 181 -8.57 -8.88 -12.69
CA ALA A 181 -9.92 -8.50 -13.11
C ALA A 181 -10.94 -9.48 -12.53
N ARG A 182 -12.18 -9.02 -12.29
CA ARG A 182 -13.26 -9.91 -11.80
C ARG A 182 -13.55 -10.99 -12.85
N VAL A 183 -13.73 -12.23 -12.40
CA VAL A 183 -14.02 -13.36 -13.31
C VAL A 183 -15.36 -13.16 -14.03
N SER A 184 -16.39 -12.74 -13.30
CA SER A 184 -17.69 -12.36 -13.85
C SER A 184 -18.48 -11.53 -12.85
N ALA A 185 -19.55 -10.87 -13.31
CA ALA A 185 -20.50 -10.16 -12.45
C ALA A 185 -21.35 -11.11 -11.56
N ALA A 186 -21.42 -12.40 -11.89
CA ALA A 186 -22.16 -13.40 -11.12
C ALA A 186 -21.29 -13.99 -9.98
N GLU A 187 -19.97 -14.06 -10.19
CA GLU A 187 -19.00 -14.54 -9.21
C GLU A 187 -18.23 -13.36 -8.59
N ASN A 188 -18.93 -12.60 -7.75
CA ASN A 188 -18.41 -11.37 -7.14
C ASN A 188 -17.28 -11.58 -6.11
N SER A 189 -16.90 -12.83 -5.83
CA SER A 189 -15.82 -13.16 -4.91
C SER A 189 -14.52 -13.54 -5.61
N LEU A 190 -14.45 -13.60 -6.94
CA LEU A 190 -13.25 -14.09 -7.65
C LEU A 190 -12.67 -13.08 -8.63
N TRP A 191 -11.35 -12.97 -8.59
CA TRP A 191 -10.53 -12.22 -9.53
C TRP A 191 -9.47 -13.12 -10.13
N THR A 192 -9.20 -12.93 -11.41
CA THR A 192 -8.14 -13.63 -12.15
C THR A 192 -7.25 -12.65 -12.87
N GLY A 193 -6.00 -13.04 -13.09
CA GLY A 193 -5.05 -12.25 -13.84
C GLY A 193 -3.66 -12.84 -13.68
N TYR A 194 -2.65 -12.01 -13.45
CA TYR A 194 -1.27 -12.46 -13.44
C TYR A 194 -0.38 -11.68 -12.47
N VAL A 195 0.74 -12.29 -12.12
CA VAL A 195 1.87 -11.66 -11.42
C VAL A 195 3.09 -11.71 -12.31
N ALA A 196 3.78 -10.59 -12.45
CA ALA A 196 5.06 -10.43 -13.14
C ALA A 196 6.17 -10.07 -12.14
N ARG A 197 7.27 -10.83 -12.15
CA ARG A 197 8.48 -10.51 -11.38
C ARG A 197 9.38 -9.57 -12.18
N THR A 198 9.85 -8.50 -11.55
CA THR A 198 10.80 -7.55 -12.15
C THR A 198 12.24 -8.06 -12.04
N ILE A 199 12.52 -9.21 -12.66
CA ILE A 199 13.85 -9.82 -12.76
C ILE A 199 14.31 -9.88 -14.22
N ARG A 200 15.62 -10.02 -14.42
CA ARG A 200 16.19 -10.28 -15.76
C ARG A 200 15.58 -11.54 -16.36
N GLU A 201 15.46 -11.53 -17.67
CA GLU A 201 15.10 -12.72 -18.43
C GLU A 201 16.15 -13.83 -18.23
N SER A 202 15.66 -15.06 -18.19
CA SER A 202 16.46 -16.28 -18.12
C SER A 202 15.76 -17.35 -18.94
N GLU A 203 16.52 -18.17 -19.67
CA GLU A 203 15.99 -19.22 -20.56
C GLU A 203 15.06 -20.22 -19.86
N SER A 204 15.21 -20.42 -18.55
CA SER A 204 14.49 -21.44 -17.78
C SER A 204 13.42 -20.91 -16.82
N GLY A 205 13.24 -19.59 -16.73
CA GLY A 205 12.44 -18.98 -15.65
C GLY A 205 11.21 -18.24 -16.15
N GLU A 206 10.01 -18.77 -15.88
CA GLU A 206 8.75 -18.04 -16.08
C GLU A 206 8.74 -16.79 -15.19
N ARG A 207 8.66 -15.60 -15.80
CA ARG A 207 8.60 -14.32 -15.09
C ARG A 207 7.17 -13.85 -14.83
N VAL A 208 6.22 -14.38 -15.59
CA VAL A 208 4.80 -14.04 -15.52
C VAL A 208 3.99 -15.30 -15.30
N LEU A 209 3.15 -15.31 -14.26
CA LEU A 209 2.32 -16.46 -13.91
C LEU A 209 0.88 -16.03 -13.69
N ARG A 210 -0.08 -16.88 -14.10
CA ARG A 210 -1.49 -16.70 -13.78
C ARG A 210 -1.72 -16.79 -12.27
N MET A 211 -2.67 -16.01 -11.79
CA MET A 211 -3.00 -15.92 -10.38
C MET A 211 -4.49 -15.68 -10.20
N ILE A 212 -5.02 -16.19 -9.09
CA ILE A 212 -6.43 -16.02 -8.69
C ILE A 212 -6.47 -15.45 -7.29
N TYR A 213 -7.41 -14.54 -7.06
CA TYR A 213 -7.77 -14.02 -5.74
C TYR A 213 -9.23 -14.35 -5.47
N GLU A 214 -9.49 -14.80 -4.25
CA GLU A 214 -10.83 -15.07 -3.74
C GLU A 214 -11.07 -14.24 -2.49
N TYR A 215 -12.15 -13.48 -2.48
CA TYR A 215 -12.58 -12.70 -1.33
C TYR A 215 -13.18 -13.59 -0.25
N LEU A 216 -12.62 -13.51 0.96
CA LEU A 216 -13.05 -14.25 2.13
C LEU A 216 -13.90 -13.42 3.11
N GLY A 217 -14.12 -12.13 2.81
CA GLY A 217 -14.78 -11.22 3.75
C GLY A 217 -13.84 -10.61 4.77
N ASN A 218 -14.44 -9.99 5.80
CA ASN A 218 -13.72 -9.34 6.91
C ASN A 218 -13.56 -10.23 8.14
N ASP A 219 -14.15 -11.43 8.12
CA ASP A 219 -14.11 -12.33 9.26
C ASP A 219 -12.72 -12.95 9.45
N VAL A 220 -12.13 -12.67 10.60
CA VAL A 220 -10.82 -13.18 10.99
C VAL A 220 -10.84 -14.70 11.15
N SER A 221 -11.97 -15.29 11.56
CA SER A 221 -12.04 -16.74 11.77
C SER A 221 -11.91 -17.50 10.44
N THR A 222 -12.60 -17.02 9.40
CA THR A 222 -12.49 -17.50 8.01
C THR A 222 -11.08 -17.30 7.47
N ALA A 223 -10.48 -16.13 7.72
CA ALA A 223 -9.11 -15.84 7.30
C ALA A 223 -8.08 -16.77 7.96
N ILE A 224 -8.21 -17.05 9.26
CA ILE A 224 -7.33 -17.98 10.00
C ILE A 224 -7.50 -19.40 9.47
N ALA A 225 -8.73 -19.84 9.23
CA ALA A 225 -9.00 -21.17 8.67
C ALA A 225 -8.31 -21.34 7.30
N ALA A 226 -8.44 -20.35 6.42
CA ALA A 226 -7.75 -20.35 5.14
C ALA A 226 -6.21 -20.26 5.29
N ALA A 227 -5.72 -19.46 6.25
CA ALA A 227 -4.28 -19.29 6.50
C ALA A 227 -3.58 -20.58 6.94
N ARG A 228 -4.28 -21.53 7.56
CA ARG A 228 -3.73 -22.84 7.94
C ARG A 228 -3.36 -23.70 6.73
N GLY A 229 -4.00 -23.48 5.58
CA GLY A 229 -3.66 -24.13 4.32
C GLY A 229 -2.56 -23.42 3.51
N CYS A 230 -2.07 -22.25 3.98
CA CYS A 230 -1.06 -21.50 3.25
C CYS A 230 0.28 -22.23 3.16
N GLY A 231 0.92 -22.16 2.00
CA GLY A 231 2.14 -22.92 1.76
C GLY A 231 2.30 -23.32 0.30
N PHE A 232 3.17 -24.30 0.11
CA PHE A 232 3.19 -25.05 -1.13
C PHE A 232 2.07 -26.09 -1.11
N THR A 233 1.42 -26.26 -2.25
CA THR A 233 0.36 -27.24 -2.48
C THR A 233 0.52 -27.84 -3.87
N THR A 234 -0.18 -28.94 -4.14
CA THR A 234 -0.16 -29.64 -5.42
C THR A 234 -1.43 -29.36 -6.22
N ALA A 235 -1.39 -29.56 -7.54
CA ALA A 235 -2.57 -29.30 -8.39
C ALA A 235 -3.86 -29.99 -7.88
N PRO A 236 -3.85 -31.28 -7.48
CA PRO A 236 -5.04 -31.99 -7.00
C PRO A 236 -5.70 -31.39 -5.74
N GLU A 237 -4.94 -30.68 -4.92
CA GLU A 237 -5.41 -30.06 -3.66
C GLU A 237 -6.04 -28.67 -3.89
N ILE A 238 -5.81 -28.06 -5.04
CA ILE A 238 -6.42 -26.77 -5.41
C ILE A 238 -7.91 -26.99 -5.70
N ILE A 239 -8.74 -26.07 -5.19
CA ILE A 239 -10.19 -26.00 -5.47
C ILE A 239 -10.42 -26.17 -6.98
N PRO A 240 -11.29 -27.12 -7.41
CA PRO A 240 -11.43 -27.46 -8.84
C PRO A 240 -11.70 -26.27 -9.75
N PHE A 241 -12.52 -25.32 -9.28
CA PHE A 241 -12.82 -24.13 -10.06
C PHE A 241 -11.61 -23.19 -10.21
N HIS A 242 -10.82 -22.99 -9.15
CA HIS A 242 -9.57 -22.22 -9.22
C HIS A 242 -8.58 -22.89 -10.17
N ARG A 243 -8.49 -24.22 -10.13
CA ARG A 243 -7.62 -24.99 -11.04
C ARG A 243 -7.96 -24.74 -12.50
N ARG A 244 -9.26 -24.72 -12.84
CA ARG A 244 -9.74 -24.41 -14.19
C ARG A 244 -9.33 -22.99 -14.61
N LEU A 245 -9.54 -22.00 -13.75
CA LEU A 245 -9.20 -20.61 -14.02
C LEU A 245 -7.68 -20.36 -14.14
N LEU A 246 -6.84 -21.14 -13.44
CA LEU A 246 -5.38 -21.04 -13.56
C LEU A 246 -4.84 -21.59 -14.90
N GLN A 247 -5.66 -22.30 -15.68
CA GLN A 247 -5.29 -22.87 -16.99
C GLN A 247 -3.97 -23.66 -16.92
N LEU A 248 -3.89 -24.57 -15.96
CA LEU A 248 -2.67 -25.35 -15.70
C LEU A 248 -2.15 -26.04 -16.97
N GLY A 249 -0.85 -25.91 -17.24
CA GLY A 249 -0.19 -26.48 -18.43
C GLY A 249 -0.32 -25.66 -19.70
N THR A 250 -1.10 -24.56 -19.71
CA THR A 250 -1.14 -23.63 -20.84
C THR A 250 -0.15 -22.48 -20.59
N PRO A 251 0.85 -22.25 -21.46
CA PRO A 251 1.78 -21.13 -21.31
C PRO A 251 1.05 -19.79 -21.18
N PHE A 252 1.65 -18.87 -20.42
CA PHE A 252 1.24 -17.47 -20.45
C PHE A 252 1.76 -16.85 -21.76
N LYS A 253 0.90 -16.13 -22.48
CA LYS A 253 1.23 -15.50 -23.78
C LYS A 253 1.32 -14.00 -23.63
#